data_AF-A0A3N2BB06-F1
#
_entry.id   AF-A0A3N2BB06-F1
#
_cell.length_a   1.000
_cell.length_b   1.000
_cell.length_c   1.000
_cell.angle_alpha   90.00
_cell.angle_beta   90.00
_cell.angle_gamma   90.00
#
_symmetry.space_group_name_H-M   'P 1'
#
loop_
_entity.id
_entity.type
_entity.pdbx_description
1 polymer ?
#
loop_
_entity_poly.entity_id
_entity_poly.type
_entity_poly.pdbx_seq_one_letter_code
_entity_poly.pdbx_strand_id
1 'polypeptide(L)'
;MMIDALVILVAGLLITLLPRSRRYASFLTWRASRKAGGQVPPERLPALRERAARRERATGVGILIAGVVWLLVSQFWPGWREQPGALYLVLSLLVVFSAACLAVVEIVWPGDVSDGPRFARATSPTFADYVAPQTRVVSGLFVGVSVVVLAGSLALAQSQWFDAATLWRSPVPFLLAAVPVLALLFALAIKRVLDAPQPARDQRELYWQDAIRAETLYTLAIPPAFVGALSLLIAAASLDNAASATATATGEIGPDWTGWLLFVGYVLPLLAIMAAAVAIASAGGVMRQFNRRLWSTVAPETGAEAN
;
A
#
# COMPACT_ATOMS: atom_id res chain seq x y z
N MET A 1 -14.88 -9.35 -16.96
CA MET A 1 -13.63 -8.72 -17.41
C MET A 1 -13.87 -7.26 -17.78
N MET A 2 -14.65 -6.98 -18.84
CA MET A 2 -14.98 -5.60 -19.22
C MET A 2 -15.73 -4.83 -18.12
N ILE A 3 -16.70 -5.47 -17.43
CA ILE A 3 -17.46 -4.82 -16.35
C ILE A 3 -16.55 -4.47 -15.16
N ASP A 4 -15.74 -5.41 -14.67
CA ASP A 4 -14.88 -5.17 -13.50
C ASP A 4 -13.84 -4.08 -13.79
N ALA A 5 -13.22 -4.13 -14.98
CA ALA A 5 -12.34 -3.09 -15.45
C ALA A 5 -13.05 -1.73 -15.61
N LEU A 6 -14.25 -1.72 -16.18
CA LEU A 6 -15.05 -0.52 -16.33
C LEU A 6 -15.38 0.09 -14.96
N VAL A 7 -15.75 -0.73 -13.98
CA VAL A 7 -16.01 -0.28 -12.60
C VAL A 7 -14.74 0.34 -12.00
N ILE A 8 -13.59 -0.30 -12.15
CA ILE A 8 -12.30 0.23 -11.69
C ILE A 8 -11.98 1.56 -12.38
N LEU A 9 -12.16 1.63 -13.70
CA LEU A 9 -11.89 2.84 -14.48
C LEU A 9 -12.84 3.98 -14.10
N VAL A 10 -14.12 3.70 -13.91
CA VAL A 10 -15.11 4.69 -13.44
C VAL A 10 -14.76 5.15 -12.04
N ALA A 11 -14.40 4.25 -11.12
CA ALA A 11 -13.96 4.62 -9.78
C ALA A 11 -12.70 5.49 -9.79
N GLY A 12 -11.69 5.12 -10.59
CA GLY A 12 -10.47 5.91 -10.77
C GLY A 12 -10.73 7.29 -11.37
N LEU A 13 -11.62 7.37 -12.35
CA LEU A 13 -12.05 8.64 -12.95
C LEU A 13 -12.75 9.52 -11.92
N LEU A 14 -13.69 8.97 -11.15
CA LEU A 14 -14.40 9.70 -10.10
C LEU A 14 -13.40 10.24 -9.06
N ILE A 15 -12.49 9.40 -8.54
CA ILE A 15 -11.47 9.83 -7.57
C ILE A 15 -10.56 10.92 -8.15
N THR A 16 -10.21 10.83 -9.43
CA THR A 16 -9.41 11.87 -10.11
C THR A 16 -10.18 13.20 -10.26
N LEU A 17 -11.49 13.15 -10.47
CA LEU A 17 -12.32 14.33 -10.70
C LEU A 17 -12.83 14.99 -9.41
N LEU A 18 -13.05 14.22 -8.35
CA LEU A 18 -13.59 14.71 -7.06
C LEU A 18 -12.83 15.91 -6.48
N PRO A 19 -11.49 15.97 -6.50
CA PRO A 19 -10.74 17.14 -6.01
C PRO A 19 -11.00 18.46 -6.74
N ARG A 20 -11.69 18.45 -7.91
CA ARG A 20 -12.15 19.68 -8.57
C ARG A 20 -13.31 20.35 -7.83
N SER A 21 -14.04 19.61 -6.99
CA SER A 21 -15.08 20.15 -6.14
C SER A 21 -14.48 20.92 -4.95
N ARG A 22 -14.87 22.19 -4.78
CA ARG A 22 -14.48 23.00 -3.61
C ARG A 22 -14.86 22.33 -2.28
N ARG A 23 -16.01 21.63 -2.23
CA ARG A 23 -16.47 20.91 -1.04
C ARG A 23 -15.54 19.76 -0.69
N TYR A 24 -15.17 18.95 -1.69
CA TYR A 24 -14.28 17.80 -1.48
C TYR A 24 -12.86 18.24 -1.13
N ALA A 25 -12.31 19.25 -1.82
CA ALA A 25 -11.01 19.82 -1.48
C ALA A 25 -10.95 20.36 -0.03
N SER A 26 -12.03 21.00 0.43
CA SER A 26 -12.15 21.47 1.82
C SER A 26 -12.19 20.32 2.82
N PHE A 27 -12.95 19.26 2.51
CA PHE A 27 -13.01 18.03 3.31
C PHE A 27 -11.62 17.36 3.43
N LEU A 28 -10.86 17.26 2.33
CA LEU A 28 -9.51 16.70 2.35
C LEU A 28 -8.59 17.47 3.31
N THR A 29 -8.65 18.81 3.26
CA THR A 29 -7.84 19.64 4.17
C THR A 29 -8.26 19.53 5.63
N TRP A 30 -9.57 19.47 5.90
CA TRP A 30 -10.07 19.24 7.25
C TRP A 30 -9.65 17.87 7.79
N ARG A 31 -9.68 16.83 6.93
CA ARG A 31 -9.22 15.49 7.30
C ARG A 31 -7.72 15.48 7.58
N ALA A 32 -6.92 16.13 6.73
CA ALA A 32 -5.48 16.25 6.92
C ALA A 32 -5.15 17.02 8.20
N SER A 33 -5.86 18.12 8.50
CA SER A 33 -5.63 18.90 9.70
C SER A 33 -5.99 18.13 10.97
N ARG A 34 -7.14 17.45 10.97
CA ARG A 34 -7.59 16.60 12.07
C ARG A 34 -6.63 15.44 12.34
N LYS A 35 -6.05 14.83 11.29
CA LYS A 35 -5.06 13.77 11.43
C LYS A 35 -3.76 14.28 12.03
N ALA A 36 -3.23 15.40 11.53
CA ALA A 36 -1.97 15.95 12.01
C ALA A 36 -2.09 16.48 13.45
N GLY A 37 -3.25 17.04 13.82
CA GLY A 37 -3.50 17.60 15.14
C GLY A 37 -3.03 19.06 15.29
N GLY A 38 -2.89 19.78 14.17
CA GLY A 38 -2.48 21.18 14.13
C GLY A 38 -3.46 22.07 13.37
N GLN A 39 -3.48 23.36 13.70
CA GLN A 39 -4.19 24.37 12.92
C GLN A 39 -3.36 24.75 11.68
N VAL A 40 -3.99 24.77 10.51
CA VAL A 40 -3.34 25.21 9.28
C VAL A 40 -3.47 26.73 9.19
N PRO A 41 -2.37 27.50 9.08
CA PRO A 41 -2.45 28.94 8.91
C PRO A 41 -3.29 29.32 7.68
N PRO A 42 -4.14 30.35 7.75
CA PRO A 42 -5.07 30.69 6.67
C PRO A 42 -4.36 31.01 5.36
N GLU A 43 -3.20 31.66 5.43
CA GLU A 43 -2.32 31.97 4.30
C GLU A 43 -1.79 30.72 3.58
N ARG A 44 -1.73 29.57 4.26
CA ARG A 44 -1.15 28.31 3.75
C ARG A 44 -2.20 27.29 3.34
N LEU A 45 -3.47 27.53 3.66
CA LEU A 45 -4.59 26.70 3.22
C LEU A 45 -4.64 26.47 1.70
N PRO A 46 -4.40 27.47 0.82
CA PRO A 46 -4.46 27.26 -0.63
C PRO A 46 -3.41 26.25 -1.13
N ALA A 47 -2.16 26.37 -0.67
CA ALA A 47 -1.08 25.46 -1.06
C ALA A 47 -1.32 24.04 -0.54
N LEU A 48 -1.80 23.90 0.71
CA LEU A 48 -2.15 22.60 1.27
C LEU A 48 -3.32 21.95 0.53
N ARG A 49 -4.35 22.73 0.16
CA ARG A 49 -5.48 22.26 -0.66
C ARG A 49 -5.02 21.74 -2.01
N GLU A 50 -4.16 22.48 -2.69
CA GLU A 50 -3.67 22.09 -4.00
C GLU A 50 -2.85 20.79 -3.91
N ARG A 51 -1.95 20.68 -2.92
CA ARG A 51 -1.17 19.47 -2.70
C ARG A 51 -2.04 18.27 -2.36
N ALA A 52 -3.02 18.43 -1.45
CA ALA A 52 -3.97 17.37 -1.12
C ALA A 52 -4.78 16.93 -2.36
N ALA A 53 -5.25 17.88 -3.17
CA ALA A 53 -5.95 17.60 -4.42
C ALA A 53 -5.06 16.90 -5.46
N ARG A 54 -3.76 17.21 -5.50
CA ARG A 54 -2.79 16.54 -6.39
C ARG A 54 -2.55 15.10 -5.94
N ARG A 55 -2.42 14.85 -4.63
CA ARG A 55 -2.26 13.51 -4.05
C ARG A 55 -3.47 12.61 -4.34
N GLU A 56 -4.68 13.10 -4.12
CA GLU A 56 -5.89 12.34 -4.43
C GLU A 56 -6.04 12.07 -5.94
N ARG A 57 -5.69 13.05 -6.79
CA ARG A 57 -5.62 12.82 -8.23
C ARG A 57 -4.60 11.75 -8.61
N ALA A 58 -3.44 11.73 -7.96
CA ALA A 58 -2.42 10.71 -8.18
C ALA A 58 -2.95 9.31 -7.85
N THR A 59 -3.65 9.18 -6.72
CA THR A 59 -4.35 7.93 -6.34
C THR A 59 -5.36 7.52 -7.41
N GLY A 60 -6.21 8.45 -7.87
CA GLY A 60 -7.18 8.18 -8.93
C GLY A 60 -6.54 7.75 -10.25
N VAL A 61 -5.45 8.40 -10.67
CA VAL A 61 -4.65 7.99 -11.84
C VAL A 61 -4.04 6.61 -11.65
N GLY A 62 -3.55 6.27 -10.46
CA GLY A 62 -3.08 4.93 -10.14
C GLY A 62 -4.16 3.87 -10.29
N ILE A 63 -5.38 4.16 -9.84
CA ILE A 63 -6.55 3.27 -10.02
C ILE A 63 -6.89 3.11 -11.51
N LEU A 64 -6.82 4.19 -12.31
CA LEU A 64 -7.01 4.10 -13.76
C LEU A 64 -5.97 3.20 -14.41
N ILE A 65 -4.69 3.37 -14.07
CA ILE A 65 -3.60 2.52 -14.57
C ILE A 65 -3.82 1.07 -14.16
N ALA A 66 -4.22 0.80 -12.92
CA ALA A 66 -4.57 -0.54 -12.46
C ALA A 66 -5.72 -1.15 -13.28
N GLY A 67 -6.74 -0.35 -13.62
CA GLY A 67 -7.85 -0.78 -14.49
C GLY A 67 -7.40 -1.11 -15.91
N VAL A 68 -6.51 -0.30 -16.50
CA VAL A 68 -5.93 -0.56 -17.83
C VAL A 68 -5.05 -1.81 -17.79
N VAL A 69 -4.18 -1.96 -16.80
CA VAL A 69 -3.34 -3.15 -16.62
C VAL A 69 -4.20 -4.40 -16.43
N TRP A 70 -5.28 -4.29 -15.65
CA TRP A 70 -6.24 -5.38 -15.49
C TRP A 70 -6.91 -5.77 -16.81
N LEU A 71 -7.29 -4.80 -17.65
CA LEU A 71 -7.77 -5.07 -19.00
C LEU A 71 -6.72 -5.80 -19.85
N LEU A 72 -5.46 -5.35 -19.83
CA LEU A 72 -4.40 -5.99 -20.61
C LEU A 72 -4.16 -7.42 -20.14
N VAL A 73 -4.03 -7.66 -18.83
CA VAL A 73 -3.90 -9.01 -18.26
C VAL A 73 -5.08 -9.88 -18.70
N SER A 74 -6.29 -9.33 -18.73
CA SER A 74 -7.49 -10.06 -19.16
C SER A 74 -7.45 -10.51 -20.62
N GLN A 75 -6.76 -9.77 -21.49
CA GLN A 75 -6.63 -10.10 -22.92
C GLN A 75 -5.49 -11.10 -23.18
N PHE A 76 -4.37 -10.95 -22.47
CA PHE A 76 -3.17 -11.75 -22.70
C PHE A 76 -3.09 -13.02 -21.84
N TRP A 77 -3.95 -13.17 -20.83
CA TRP A 77 -4.01 -14.35 -19.96
C TRP A 77 -5.42 -14.97 -19.96
N PRO A 78 -5.77 -15.75 -21.00
CA PRO A 78 -7.07 -16.42 -21.08
C PRO A 78 -7.29 -17.37 -19.89
N GLY A 79 -8.51 -17.41 -19.34
CA GLY A 79 -8.85 -18.26 -18.18
C GLY A 79 -8.41 -17.73 -16.82
N TRP A 80 -7.72 -16.59 -16.76
CA TRP A 80 -7.27 -15.99 -15.50
C TRP A 80 -8.41 -15.71 -14.49
N ARG A 81 -9.61 -15.32 -14.95
CA ARG A 81 -10.74 -15.03 -14.05
C ARG A 81 -11.22 -16.26 -13.29
N GLU A 82 -11.10 -17.42 -13.91
CA GLU A 82 -11.45 -18.70 -13.32
C GLU A 82 -10.37 -19.16 -12.34
N GLN A 83 -9.20 -18.51 -12.34
CA GLN A 83 -8.15 -18.80 -11.39
C GLN A 83 -8.56 -18.36 -9.98
N PRO A 84 -8.36 -19.23 -8.98
CA PRO A 84 -8.52 -18.86 -7.59
C PRO A 84 -7.66 -17.65 -7.23
N GLY A 85 -8.25 -16.68 -6.51
CA GLY A 85 -7.52 -15.50 -6.04
C GLY A 85 -7.44 -14.34 -7.04
N ALA A 86 -8.17 -14.38 -8.16
CA ALA A 86 -8.21 -13.27 -9.13
C ALA A 86 -8.57 -11.91 -8.48
N LEU A 87 -9.52 -11.91 -7.54
CA LEU A 87 -9.90 -10.72 -6.76
C LEU A 87 -8.72 -10.14 -5.96
N TYR A 88 -7.91 -10.99 -5.32
CA TYR A 88 -6.77 -10.56 -4.54
C TYR A 88 -5.69 -9.91 -5.40
N LEU A 89 -5.51 -10.37 -6.64
CA LEU A 89 -4.62 -9.69 -7.59
C LEU A 89 -5.16 -8.31 -7.97
N VAL A 90 -6.47 -8.17 -8.23
CA VAL A 90 -7.08 -6.85 -8.52
C VAL A 90 -6.81 -5.88 -7.37
N LEU A 91 -7.05 -6.30 -6.12
CA LEU A 91 -6.79 -5.48 -4.94
C LEU A 91 -5.31 -5.11 -4.83
N SER A 92 -4.41 -6.04 -5.14
CA SER A 92 -2.96 -5.81 -5.16
C SER A 92 -2.58 -4.74 -6.18
N LEU A 93 -3.10 -4.83 -7.42
CA LEU A 93 -2.85 -3.86 -8.48
C LEU A 93 -3.35 -2.46 -8.08
N LEU A 94 -4.57 -2.37 -7.55
CA LEU A 94 -5.16 -1.10 -7.10
C LEU A 94 -4.25 -0.41 -6.06
N VAL A 95 -3.80 -1.15 -5.05
CA VAL A 95 -2.97 -0.59 -3.97
C VAL A 95 -1.58 -0.20 -4.49
N VAL A 96 -0.94 -1.05 -5.31
CA VAL A 96 0.39 -0.80 -5.87
C VAL A 96 0.40 0.43 -6.76
N PHE A 97 -0.48 0.51 -7.76
CA PHE A 97 -0.46 1.63 -8.71
C PHE A 97 -0.91 2.94 -8.08
N SER A 98 -1.85 2.90 -7.13
CA SER A 98 -2.24 4.09 -6.35
C SER A 98 -1.05 4.66 -5.58
N ALA A 99 -0.33 3.79 -4.85
CA ALA A 99 0.81 4.23 -4.05
C ALA A 99 2.02 4.64 -4.92
N ALA A 100 2.23 3.96 -6.06
CA ALA A 100 3.28 4.32 -7.01
C ALA A 100 3.04 5.72 -7.63
N CYS A 101 1.82 6.02 -8.08
CA CYS A 101 1.48 7.34 -8.62
C CYS A 101 1.60 8.44 -7.55
N LEU A 102 1.19 8.15 -6.32
CA LEU A 102 1.41 9.05 -5.19
C LEU A 102 2.90 9.32 -4.97
N ALA A 103 3.75 8.27 -5.00
CA ALA A 103 5.19 8.40 -4.86
C ALA A 103 5.77 9.33 -5.93
N VAL A 104 5.39 9.11 -7.20
CA VAL A 104 5.85 9.93 -8.34
C VAL A 104 5.48 11.39 -8.13
N VAL A 105 4.24 11.68 -7.72
CA VAL A 105 3.81 13.06 -7.47
C VAL A 105 4.62 13.73 -6.36
N GLU A 106 4.92 13.02 -5.28
CA GLU A 106 5.67 13.56 -4.15
C GLU A 106 7.17 13.73 -4.45
N ILE A 107 7.73 12.90 -5.33
CA ILE A 107 9.12 13.01 -5.79
C ILE A 107 9.28 14.16 -6.81
N VAL A 108 8.34 14.28 -7.75
CA VAL A 108 8.41 15.27 -8.83
C VAL A 108 8.01 16.66 -8.34
N TRP A 109 7.09 16.76 -7.37
CA TRP A 109 6.63 18.04 -6.82
C TRP A 109 6.66 18.06 -5.28
N PRO A 110 7.86 18.09 -4.66
CA PRO A 110 8.02 18.00 -3.20
C PRO A 110 7.45 19.19 -2.41
N GLY A 111 7.19 20.32 -3.07
CA GLY A 111 6.62 21.54 -2.47
C GLY A 111 7.03 22.80 -3.23
N ASP A 112 6.47 23.93 -2.85
CA ASP A 112 6.86 25.22 -3.42
C ASP A 112 8.16 25.71 -2.78
N VAL A 113 9.16 26.02 -3.60
CA VAL A 113 10.48 26.48 -3.15
C VAL A 113 10.48 27.99 -3.26
N SER A 114 9.86 28.67 -2.30
CA SER A 114 9.89 30.13 -2.33
C SER A 114 11.27 30.66 -1.92
N ASP A 115 11.70 31.74 -2.57
CA ASP A 115 12.90 32.46 -2.19
C ASP A 115 12.80 33.06 -0.78
N GLY A 116 13.92 33.05 -0.05
CA GLY A 116 14.04 33.63 1.29
C GLY A 116 14.77 32.75 2.32
N PRO A 117 14.88 33.23 3.58
CA PRO A 117 15.45 32.47 4.68
C PRO A 117 14.72 31.13 4.89
N ARG A 118 15.49 30.08 5.21
CA ARG A 118 14.95 28.72 5.36
C ARG A 118 15.16 28.20 6.77
N PHE A 119 14.12 27.54 7.27
CA PHE A 119 14.14 26.78 8.50
C PHE A 119 14.41 25.31 8.17
N ALA A 120 15.38 24.70 8.84
CA ALA A 120 15.76 23.31 8.65
C ALA A 120 16.08 22.65 10.00
N ARG A 121 15.99 21.33 10.07
CA ARG A 121 16.41 20.57 11.26
C ARG A 121 17.93 20.52 11.33
N ALA A 122 18.45 20.48 12.56
CA ALA A 122 19.86 20.22 12.81
C ALA A 122 20.27 18.78 12.46
N THR A 123 19.32 17.84 12.46
CA THR A 123 19.55 16.42 12.15
C THR A 123 18.65 15.96 11.01
N SER A 124 19.19 15.12 10.13
CA SER A 124 18.44 14.52 9.02
C SER A 124 17.50 13.43 9.55
N PRO A 125 16.18 13.56 9.37
CA PRO A 125 15.23 12.53 9.79
C PRO A 125 15.40 11.23 9.01
N THR A 126 15.16 10.11 9.68
CA THR A 126 15.21 8.78 9.08
C THR A 126 13.80 8.20 8.89
N PHE A 127 13.69 7.12 8.10
CA PHE A 127 12.43 6.39 7.94
C PHE A 127 11.81 5.96 9.29
N ALA A 128 12.63 5.64 10.28
CA ALA A 128 12.20 5.21 11.61
C ALA A 128 11.51 6.33 12.43
N ASP A 129 11.80 7.59 12.11
CA ASP A 129 11.21 8.75 12.78
C ASP A 129 9.80 9.03 12.27
N TYR A 130 9.48 8.61 11.04
CA TYR A 130 8.17 8.77 10.44
C TYR A 130 7.26 7.53 10.58
N VAL A 131 7.81 6.31 10.46
CA VAL A 131 7.02 5.08 10.41
C VAL A 131 7.27 4.20 11.64
N ALA A 132 6.17 3.82 12.29
CA ALA A 132 6.17 3.00 13.50
C ALA A 132 6.90 1.66 13.28
N PRO A 133 7.61 1.14 14.30
CA PRO A 133 8.36 -0.11 14.17
C PRO A 133 7.46 -1.29 13.80
N GLN A 134 6.21 -1.32 14.31
CA GLN A 134 5.24 -2.37 14.00
C GLN A 134 4.96 -2.45 12.49
N THR A 135 4.70 -1.32 11.83
CA THR A 135 4.46 -1.27 10.39
C THR A 135 5.68 -1.77 9.60
N ARG A 136 6.90 -1.42 10.03
CA ARG A 136 8.13 -1.84 9.36
C ARG A 136 8.37 -3.34 9.49
N VAL A 137 8.21 -3.88 10.70
CA VAL A 137 8.38 -5.31 10.99
C VAL A 137 7.32 -6.14 10.27
N VAL A 138 6.05 -5.75 10.37
CA VAL A 138 4.93 -6.42 9.69
C VAL A 138 5.14 -6.44 8.17
N SER A 139 5.61 -5.32 7.60
CA SER A 139 5.88 -5.23 6.16
C SER A 139 6.98 -6.20 5.72
N GLY A 140 8.11 -6.21 6.43
CA GLY A 140 9.19 -7.17 6.16
C GLY A 140 8.75 -8.63 6.35
N LEU A 141 7.96 -8.91 7.38
CA LEU A 141 7.47 -10.26 7.68
C LEU A 141 6.56 -10.79 6.56
N PHE A 142 5.55 -10.02 6.14
CA PHE A 142 4.65 -10.48 5.06
C PHE A 142 5.37 -10.66 3.74
N VAL A 143 6.30 -9.77 3.39
CA VAL A 143 7.13 -9.93 2.18
C VAL A 143 7.94 -11.22 2.27
N GLY A 144 8.70 -11.41 3.36
CA GLY A 144 9.54 -12.61 3.52
C GLY A 144 8.75 -13.91 3.54
N VAL A 145 7.69 -13.98 4.35
CA VAL A 145 6.83 -15.17 4.47
C VAL A 145 6.15 -15.48 3.15
N SER A 146 5.65 -14.47 2.43
CA SER A 146 5.00 -14.69 1.13
C SER A 146 5.95 -15.27 0.08
N VAL A 147 7.20 -14.80 0.01
CA VAL A 147 8.20 -15.36 -0.91
C VAL A 147 8.47 -16.83 -0.59
N VAL A 148 8.63 -17.16 0.70
CA VAL A 148 8.84 -18.55 1.14
C VAL A 148 7.65 -19.44 0.80
N VAL A 149 6.43 -18.97 1.08
CA VAL A 149 5.21 -19.74 0.80
C VAL A 149 5.00 -19.93 -0.70
N LEU A 150 5.17 -18.88 -1.52
CA LEU A 150 5.05 -18.97 -2.98
C LEU A 150 6.09 -19.95 -3.57
N ALA A 151 7.34 -19.88 -3.12
CA ALA A 151 8.37 -20.83 -3.54
C ALA A 151 8.05 -22.26 -3.09
N GLY A 152 7.56 -22.44 -1.86
CA GLY A 152 7.11 -23.72 -1.33
C GLY A 152 5.94 -24.31 -2.14
N SER A 153 4.97 -23.48 -2.53
CA SER A 153 3.86 -23.91 -3.39
C SER A 153 4.36 -24.44 -4.74
N LEU A 154 5.36 -23.80 -5.35
CA LEU A 154 5.95 -24.32 -6.60
C LEU A 154 6.79 -25.57 -6.38
N ALA A 155 7.46 -25.71 -5.23
CA ALA A 155 8.17 -26.95 -4.91
C ALA A 155 7.20 -28.14 -4.74
N LEU A 156 6.00 -27.91 -4.20
CA LEU A 156 4.94 -28.92 -4.08
C LEU A 156 4.39 -29.39 -5.43
N ALA A 157 4.60 -28.64 -6.52
CA ALA A 157 4.28 -29.07 -7.88
C ALA A 157 5.06 -30.33 -8.32
N GLN A 158 6.14 -30.69 -7.62
CA GLN A 158 6.89 -31.92 -7.87
C GLN A 158 6.27 -33.15 -7.20
N SER A 159 5.26 -32.97 -6.35
CA SER A 159 4.58 -34.07 -5.70
C SER A 159 3.42 -34.60 -6.53
N GLN A 160 3.07 -35.87 -6.35
CA GLN A 160 1.93 -36.49 -7.03
C GLN A 160 0.56 -35.99 -6.57
N TRP A 161 0.51 -35.14 -5.54
CA TRP A 161 -0.74 -34.68 -4.90
C TRP A 161 -1.21 -33.31 -5.38
N PHE A 162 -0.39 -32.62 -6.19
CA PHE A 162 -0.70 -31.31 -6.73
C PHE A 162 -0.40 -31.27 -8.23
N ASP A 163 -1.37 -30.83 -9.02
CA ASP A 163 -1.20 -30.74 -10.47
C ASP A 163 -0.23 -29.60 -10.82
N ALA A 164 0.93 -29.97 -11.34
CA ALA A 164 1.97 -29.03 -11.72
C ALA A 164 1.50 -28.04 -12.79
N ALA A 165 0.70 -28.50 -13.76
CA ALA A 165 0.23 -27.65 -14.85
C ALA A 165 -0.68 -26.53 -14.32
N THR A 166 -1.56 -26.85 -13.37
CA THR A 166 -2.41 -25.88 -12.67
C THR A 166 -1.57 -24.87 -11.90
N LEU A 167 -0.56 -25.30 -11.14
CA LEU A 167 0.30 -24.38 -10.38
C LEU A 167 1.14 -23.46 -11.27
N TRP A 168 1.69 -23.96 -12.38
CA TRP A 168 2.47 -23.13 -13.31
C TRP A 168 1.62 -22.11 -14.08
N ARG A 169 0.33 -22.40 -14.29
CA ARG A 169 -0.64 -21.48 -14.91
C ARG A 169 -1.30 -20.55 -13.89
N SER A 170 -1.06 -20.75 -12.60
CA SER A 170 -1.58 -19.91 -11.52
C SER A 170 -0.81 -18.58 -11.44
N PRO A 171 -1.30 -17.59 -10.67
CA PRO A 171 -0.55 -16.38 -10.33
C PRO A 171 0.74 -16.59 -9.51
N VAL A 172 0.97 -17.78 -8.94
CA VAL A 172 2.08 -18.02 -8.00
C VAL A 172 3.47 -17.70 -8.59
N PRO A 173 3.85 -18.16 -9.81
CA PRO A 173 5.17 -17.85 -10.38
C PRO A 173 5.37 -16.35 -10.62
N PHE A 174 4.32 -15.66 -11.07
CA PHE A 174 4.35 -14.22 -11.27
C PHE A 174 4.57 -13.48 -9.94
N LEU A 175 3.81 -13.84 -8.90
CA LEU A 175 3.91 -13.20 -7.58
C LEU A 175 5.25 -13.48 -6.90
N LEU A 176 5.82 -14.66 -7.11
CA LEU A 176 7.14 -15.01 -6.58
C LEU A 176 8.22 -14.04 -7.09
N ALA A 177 8.14 -13.63 -8.35
CA ALA A 177 9.02 -12.61 -8.92
C ALA A 177 8.59 -11.18 -8.55
N ALA A 178 7.27 -10.91 -8.56
CA ALA A 178 6.74 -9.55 -8.39
C ALA A 178 6.91 -9.03 -6.96
N VAL A 179 6.71 -9.85 -5.92
CA VAL A 179 6.77 -9.39 -4.53
C VAL A 179 8.14 -8.82 -4.14
N PRO A 180 9.29 -9.50 -4.39
CA PRO A 180 10.61 -8.93 -4.13
C PRO A 180 10.88 -7.65 -4.93
N VAL A 181 10.51 -7.63 -6.21
CA VAL A 181 10.69 -6.46 -7.08
C VAL A 181 9.88 -5.27 -6.56
N LEU A 182 8.63 -5.48 -6.17
CA LEU A 182 7.79 -4.45 -5.56
C LEU A 182 8.41 -3.94 -4.26
N ALA A 183 8.84 -4.84 -3.36
CA ALA A 183 9.49 -4.45 -2.10
C ALA A 183 10.72 -3.55 -2.36
N LEU A 184 11.55 -3.90 -3.35
CA LEU A 184 12.70 -3.10 -3.76
C LEU A 184 12.29 -1.73 -4.32
N LEU A 185 11.33 -1.69 -5.25
CA LEU A 185 10.85 -0.44 -5.85
C LEU A 185 10.26 0.52 -4.80
N PHE A 186 9.49 0.01 -3.85
CA PHE A 186 8.94 0.82 -2.75
C PHE A 186 10.01 1.26 -1.76
N ALA A 187 11.03 0.44 -1.49
CA ALA A 187 12.19 0.86 -0.69
C ALA A 187 12.96 2.01 -1.37
N LEU A 188 13.15 1.93 -2.69
CA LEU A 188 13.76 3.00 -3.48
C LEU A 188 12.89 4.27 -3.49
N ALA A 189 11.57 4.13 -3.62
CA ALA A 189 10.64 5.26 -3.55
C ALA A 189 10.67 5.94 -2.18
N ILE A 190 10.68 5.17 -1.09
CA ILE A 190 10.84 5.66 0.29
C ILE A 190 12.14 6.47 0.42
N LYS A 191 13.26 5.94 -0.09
CA LYS A 191 14.54 6.63 -0.08
C LYS A 191 14.46 7.96 -0.85
N ARG A 192 13.89 7.96 -2.05
CA ARG A 192 13.73 9.17 -2.86
C ARG A 192 12.84 10.23 -2.21
N VAL A 193 11.77 9.84 -1.52
CA VAL A 193 10.91 10.77 -0.78
C VAL A 193 11.62 11.37 0.44
N LEU A 194 12.47 10.60 1.12
CA LEU A 194 13.31 11.09 2.21
C LEU A 194 14.38 12.06 1.72
N ASP A 195 15.03 11.73 0.61
CA ASP A 195 16.08 12.55 -0.01
C ASP A 195 15.53 13.84 -0.67
N ALA A 196 14.21 13.94 -0.87
CA ALA A 196 13.59 15.12 -1.47
C ALA A 196 13.76 16.37 -0.58
N PRO A 197 13.96 17.57 -1.16
CA PRO A 197 14.04 18.81 -0.38
C PRO A 197 12.75 19.11 0.41
N GLN A 198 12.91 19.67 1.62
CA GLN A 198 11.82 20.21 2.46
C GLN A 198 12.01 21.72 2.66
N PRO A 199 11.60 22.56 1.71
CA PRO A 199 11.76 24.00 1.81
C PRO A 199 10.76 24.58 2.82
N ALA A 200 11.18 24.92 4.04
CA ALA A 200 10.32 25.58 5.02
C ALA A 200 10.83 26.98 5.36
N ARG A 201 9.95 27.98 5.50
CA ARG A 201 10.32 29.33 5.97
C ARG A 201 10.36 29.44 7.49
N ASP A 202 9.49 28.68 8.14
CA ASP A 202 9.32 28.69 9.58
C ASP A 202 9.09 27.27 10.12
N GLN A 203 9.07 27.17 11.44
CA GLN A 203 8.87 25.91 12.15
C GLN A 203 7.50 25.27 11.86
N ARG A 204 6.45 26.07 11.66
CA ARG A 204 5.09 25.56 11.38
C ARG A 204 5.00 24.97 9.97
N GLU A 205 5.66 25.57 8.99
CA GLU A 205 5.76 25.07 7.62
C GLU A 205 6.55 23.76 7.58
N LEU A 206 7.65 23.67 8.33
CA LEU A 206 8.41 22.44 8.46
C LEU A 206 7.56 21.33 9.09
N TYR A 207 6.75 21.64 10.09
CA TYR A 207 5.81 20.70 10.71
C TYR A 207 4.84 20.09 9.69
N TRP A 208 4.20 20.92 8.86
CA TRP A 208 3.27 20.44 7.84
C TRP A 208 3.96 19.63 6.75
N GLN A 209 5.17 20.01 6.35
CA GLN A 209 5.95 19.24 5.38
C GLN A 209 6.33 17.85 5.93
N ASP A 210 6.72 17.78 7.20
CA ASP A 210 7.00 16.50 7.84
C ASP A 210 5.73 15.65 8.02
N ALA A 211 4.58 16.26 8.35
CA ALA A 211 3.32 15.53 8.46
C ALA A 211 2.90 14.89 7.12
N ILE A 212 3.02 15.64 6.02
CA ILE A 212 2.72 15.12 4.68
C ILE A 212 3.72 14.01 4.29
N ARG A 213 5.01 14.24 4.55
CA ARG A 213 6.05 13.22 4.33
C ARG A 213 5.77 11.96 5.14
N ALA A 214 5.39 12.08 6.41
CA ALA A 214 5.05 10.95 7.26
C ALA A 214 3.90 10.12 6.67
N GLU A 215 2.84 10.78 6.22
CA GLU A 215 1.71 10.11 5.57
C GLU A 215 2.14 9.42 4.27
N THR A 216 2.92 10.09 3.42
CA THR A 216 3.43 9.50 2.17
C THR A 216 4.30 8.27 2.46
N LEU A 217 5.26 8.36 3.38
CA LEU A 217 6.13 7.24 3.74
C LEU A 217 5.34 6.05 4.31
N TYR A 218 4.30 6.31 5.10
CA TYR A 218 3.39 5.27 5.55
C TYR A 218 2.61 4.63 4.40
N THR A 219 2.05 5.43 3.49
CA THR A 219 1.36 4.92 2.29
C THR A 219 2.28 4.11 1.38
N LEU A 220 3.59 4.39 1.36
CA LEU A 220 4.57 3.59 0.62
C LEU A 220 5.02 2.33 1.35
N ALA A 221 4.92 2.28 2.68
CA ALA A 221 5.36 1.14 3.48
C ALA A 221 4.36 -0.04 3.48
N ILE A 222 3.09 0.24 3.21
CA ILE A 222 1.99 -0.75 3.28
C ILE A 222 1.88 -1.66 2.04
N PRO A 223 1.98 -1.15 0.78
CA PRO A 223 1.70 -1.95 -0.40
C PRO A 223 2.49 -3.27 -0.46
N PRO A 224 3.82 -3.31 -0.21
CA PRO A 224 4.55 -4.59 -0.24
C PRO A 224 4.00 -5.60 0.78
N ALA A 225 3.68 -5.15 1.99
CA ALA A 225 3.07 -5.98 3.04
C ALA A 225 1.71 -6.52 2.61
N PHE A 226 0.88 -5.65 2.05
CA PHE A 226 -0.47 -5.96 1.61
C PHE A 226 -0.46 -6.98 0.47
N VAL A 227 0.39 -6.77 -0.54
CA VAL A 227 0.56 -7.73 -1.65
C VAL A 227 1.13 -9.04 -1.13
N GLY A 228 2.12 -9.02 -0.22
CA GLY A 228 2.65 -10.23 0.40
C GLY A 228 1.56 -11.03 1.13
N ALA A 229 0.75 -10.36 1.94
CA ALA A 229 -0.36 -10.98 2.66
C ALA A 229 -1.42 -11.58 1.72
N LEU A 230 -1.81 -10.84 0.66
CA LEU A 230 -2.74 -11.35 -0.35
C LEU A 230 -2.14 -12.51 -1.15
N SER A 231 -0.83 -12.50 -1.38
CA SER A 231 -0.13 -13.59 -2.06
C SER A 231 -0.19 -14.90 -1.28
N LEU A 232 -0.27 -14.86 0.06
CA LEU A 232 -0.50 -16.06 0.88
C LEU A 232 -1.86 -16.70 0.59
N LEU A 233 -2.91 -15.87 0.50
CA LEU A 233 -4.27 -16.34 0.17
C LEU A 233 -4.34 -16.88 -1.26
N ILE A 234 -3.64 -16.23 -2.20
CA ILE A 234 -3.52 -16.69 -3.58
C ILE A 234 -2.78 -18.04 -3.65
N ALA A 235 -1.70 -18.20 -2.90
CA ALA A 235 -0.94 -19.45 -2.84
C ALA A 235 -1.79 -20.60 -2.31
N ALA A 236 -2.52 -20.37 -1.21
CA ALA A 236 -3.46 -21.35 -0.65
C ALA A 236 -4.54 -21.75 -1.67
N ALA A 237 -5.15 -20.77 -2.32
CA ALA A 237 -6.19 -21.00 -3.33
C ALA A 237 -5.67 -21.73 -4.57
N SER A 238 -4.42 -21.45 -4.98
CA SER A 238 -3.78 -22.15 -6.10
C SER A 238 -3.45 -23.60 -5.75
N LEU A 239 -2.99 -23.86 -4.52
CA LEU A 239 -2.73 -25.21 -4.03
C LEU A 239 -4.02 -26.03 -3.90
N ASP A 240 -5.10 -25.41 -3.43
CA ASP A 240 -6.41 -26.04 -3.31
C ASP A 240 -6.95 -26.50 -4.68
N ASN A 241 -6.85 -25.61 -5.68
CA ASN A 241 -7.24 -25.93 -7.04
C ASN A 241 -6.36 -27.03 -7.67
N ALA A 242 -5.05 -27.00 -7.44
CA ALA A 242 -4.13 -28.02 -7.93
C ALA A 242 -4.35 -29.39 -7.27
N ALA A 243 -4.68 -29.42 -5.97
CA ALA A 243 -5.06 -30.63 -5.26
C ALA A 243 -6.39 -31.18 -5.78
N SER A 244 -7.38 -30.32 -5.98
CA SER A 244 -8.70 -30.67 -6.52
C SER A 244 -8.61 -31.24 -7.94
N ALA A 245 -7.79 -30.62 -8.80
CA ALA A 245 -7.54 -31.10 -10.15
C ALA A 245 -6.92 -32.51 -10.14
N THR A 246 -5.95 -32.74 -9.26
CA THR A 246 -5.31 -34.06 -9.09
C THR A 246 -6.31 -35.10 -8.61
N ALA A 247 -7.06 -34.79 -7.56
CA ALA A 247 -8.05 -35.72 -6.99
C ALA A 247 -9.14 -36.08 -7.99
N THR A 248 -9.55 -35.13 -8.84
CA THR A 248 -10.52 -35.39 -9.92
C THR A 248 -9.93 -36.30 -11.01
N ALA A 249 -8.64 -36.12 -11.33
CA ALA A 249 -7.97 -36.90 -12.37
C ALA A 249 -7.64 -38.33 -11.93
N THR A 250 -7.26 -38.54 -10.66
CA THR A 250 -6.87 -39.85 -10.12
C THR A 250 -8.02 -40.59 -9.44
N GLY A 251 -9.08 -39.89 -9.03
CA GLY A 251 -10.15 -40.44 -8.20
C GLY A 251 -9.75 -40.65 -6.73
N GLU A 252 -8.57 -40.17 -6.32
CA GLU A 252 -8.02 -40.35 -4.98
C GLU A 252 -8.00 -39.03 -4.22
N ILE A 253 -8.45 -39.05 -2.97
CA ILE A 253 -8.27 -37.91 -2.06
C ILE A 253 -6.85 -37.99 -1.51
N GLY A 254 -6.15 -36.86 -1.54
CA GLY A 254 -4.80 -36.76 -1.00
C GLY A 254 -4.69 -37.14 0.49
N PRO A 255 -3.48 -37.43 0.97
CA PRO A 255 -3.24 -37.79 2.37
C PRO A 255 -3.60 -36.63 3.31
N ASP A 256 -3.94 -36.94 4.58
CA ASP A 256 -4.46 -35.96 5.56
C ASP A 256 -3.63 -34.67 5.69
N TRP A 257 -2.32 -34.73 5.47
CA TRP A 257 -1.46 -33.55 5.53
C TRP A 257 -1.78 -32.50 4.45
N THR A 258 -2.32 -32.89 3.29
CA THR A 258 -2.75 -31.93 2.26
C THR A 258 -3.97 -31.15 2.76
N GLY A 259 -4.93 -31.82 3.40
CA GLY A 259 -6.09 -31.18 4.03
C GLY A 259 -5.68 -30.17 5.11
N TRP A 260 -4.76 -30.57 5.99
CA TRP A 260 -4.19 -29.66 7.00
C TRP A 260 -3.45 -28.47 6.37
N LEU A 261 -2.68 -28.72 5.32
CA LEU A 261 -1.95 -27.67 4.62
C LEU A 261 -2.90 -26.63 4.00
N LEU A 262 -4.00 -27.08 3.40
CA LEU A 262 -5.02 -26.19 2.85
C LEU A 262 -5.73 -25.39 3.95
N PHE A 263 -6.15 -26.05 5.03
CA PHE A 263 -6.78 -25.39 6.18
C PHE A 263 -5.88 -24.31 6.78
N VAL A 264 -4.62 -24.66 7.08
CA VAL A 264 -3.62 -23.72 7.60
C VAL A 264 -3.34 -22.61 6.59
N GLY A 265 -3.27 -22.95 5.30
CA GLY A 265 -3.05 -22.03 4.20
C GLY A 265 -4.11 -20.94 4.08
N TYR A 266 -5.37 -21.21 4.43
CA TYR A 266 -6.43 -20.19 4.45
C TYR A 266 -6.56 -19.47 5.79
N VAL A 267 -6.59 -20.23 6.90
CA VAL A 267 -6.92 -19.67 8.22
C VAL A 267 -5.77 -18.83 8.78
N LEU A 268 -4.53 -19.32 8.70
CA LEU A 268 -3.39 -18.65 9.32
C LEU A 268 -3.13 -17.28 8.67
N PRO A 269 -3.11 -17.12 7.33
CA PRO A 269 -2.94 -15.80 6.73
C PRO A 269 -4.05 -14.81 7.10
N LEU A 270 -5.31 -15.24 7.19
CA LEU A 270 -6.41 -14.38 7.62
C LEU A 270 -6.21 -13.90 9.07
N LEU A 271 -5.88 -14.80 9.99
CA LEU A 271 -5.56 -14.46 11.38
C LEU A 271 -4.36 -13.50 11.46
N ALA A 272 -3.31 -13.75 10.68
CA ALA A 272 -2.13 -12.90 10.62
C ALA A 272 -2.46 -11.49 10.09
N ILE A 273 -3.28 -11.38 9.04
CA ILE A 273 -3.74 -10.09 8.49
C ILE A 273 -4.54 -9.31 9.55
N MET A 274 -5.45 -9.98 10.27
CA MET A 274 -6.23 -9.34 11.34
C MET A 274 -5.32 -8.88 12.49
N ALA A 275 -4.41 -9.73 12.96
CA ALA A 275 -3.45 -9.39 14.01
C ALA A 275 -2.56 -8.20 13.59
N ALA A 276 -2.09 -8.19 12.35
CA ALA A 276 -1.31 -7.09 11.79
C ALA A 276 -2.11 -5.79 11.72
N ALA A 277 -3.37 -5.84 11.26
CA ALA A 277 -4.25 -4.68 11.23
C ALA A 277 -4.47 -4.10 12.64
N VAL A 278 -4.71 -4.95 13.63
CA VAL A 278 -4.85 -4.55 15.05
C VAL A 278 -3.56 -3.94 15.58
N ALA A 279 -2.40 -4.56 15.32
CA ALA A 279 -1.09 -4.05 15.76
C ALA A 279 -0.74 -2.69 15.13
N ILE A 280 -1.08 -2.49 13.85
CA ILE A 280 -0.87 -1.21 13.17
C ILE A 280 -1.84 -0.14 13.70
N ALA A 281 -3.10 -0.49 13.94
CA ALA A 281 -4.09 0.43 14.49
C ALA A 281 -3.75 0.84 15.95
N SER A 282 -3.30 -0.11 16.78
CA SER A 282 -2.98 0.13 18.19
C SER A 282 -1.70 0.95 18.41
N ALA A 283 -0.78 0.96 17.43
CA ALA A 283 0.44 1.77 17.46
C ALA A 283 0.18 3.29 17.46
N GLY A 284 -1.09 3.73 17.37
CA GLY A 284 -1.48 5.11 17.59
C GLY A 284 -1.46 6.00 16.35
N GLY A 285 -1.36 5.39 15.17
CA GLY A 285 -1.35 6.08 13.88
C GLY A 285 -0.03 6.79 13.57
N VAL A 286 0.21 6.98 12.27
CA VAL A 286 1.41 7.64 11.71
C VAL A 286 1.75 8.93 12.43
N MET A 287 0.73 9.76 12.69
CA MET A 287 0.89 11.09 13.26
C MET A 287 1.38 11.05 14.70
N ARG A 288 1.06 10.00 15.48
CA ARG A 288 1.57 9.87 16.85
C ARG A 288 3.05 9.52 16.87
N GLN A 289 3.50 8.61 15.99
CA GLN A 289 4.93 8.27 15.86
C GLN A 289 5.73 9.50 15.45
N PHE A 290 5.30 10.16 14.38
CA PHE A 290 5.87 11.38 13.85
C PHE A 290 5.95 12.48 14.92
N ASN A 291 4.84 12.81 15.59
CA ASN A 291 4.81 13.84 16.63
C ASN A 291 5.75 13.48 17.79
N ARG A 292 5.75 12.22 18.24
CA ARG A 292 6.61 11.76 19.34
C ARG A 292 8.11 11.85 19.02
N ARG A 293 8.51 11.57 17.77
CA ARG A 293 9.92 11.50 17.39
C ARG A 293 10.47 12.84 16.94
N LEU A 294 9.67 13.65 16.25
CA LEU A 294 10.13 14.87 15.58
C LEU A 294 9.63 16.17 16.21
N TRP A 295 8.58 16.13 17.02
CA TRP A 295 7.89 17.32 17.55
C TRP A 295 7.48 17.20 19.02
N SER A 296 8.07 16.28 19.79
CA SER A 296 7.71 16.06 21.20
C SER A 296 7.94 17.27 22.11
N THR A 297 8.86 18.16 21.71
CA THR A 297 9.23 19.37 22.45
C THR A 297 8.42 20.61 22.07
N VAL A 298 7.61 20.52 21.01
CA VAL A 298 6.79 21.63 20.53
C VAL A 298 5.35 21.25 20.84
N ALA A 299 4.85 21.66 22.00
CA ALA A 299 3.42 21.59 22.23
C ALA A 299 2.74 22.33 21.07
N PRO A 300 1.82 21.72 20.31
CA PRO A 300 0.99 22.50 19.42
C PRO A 300 0.34 23.55 20.31
N GLU A 301 0.50 24.83 19.98
CA GLU A 301 -0.23 25.91 20.63
C GLU A 301 -1.72 25.60 20.45
N THR A 302 -2.27 24.80 21.37
CA THR A 302 -3.69 24.59 21.52
C THR A 302 -4.21 25.96 21.89
N GLY A 303 -5.00 26.57 21.00
CA GLY A 303 -5.59 27.89 21.18
C GLY A 303 -6.51 27.94 22.41
N ALA A 304 -5.91 27.97 23.59
CA ALA A 304 -6.52 28.29 24.87
C ALA A 304 -6.37 29.79 25.19
N GLU A 305 -5.87 30.59 24.25
CA GLU A 305 -5.84 32.04 24.33
C GLU A 305 -6.50 32.67 23.10
N ALA A 306 -7.84 32.56 23.07
CA ALA A 306 -8.71 33.50 22.37
C ALA A 306 -10.09 33.41 23.02
N ASN A 307 -10.25 34.13 24.13
CA ASN A 307 -11.55 34.64 24.57
C ASN A 307 -12.07 35.63 23.52
#